data_AF-A0A8X7R7S9-F1
#
_entry.id   AF-A0A8X7R7S9-F1
#
_cell.length_a   1.000
_cell.length_b   1.000
_cell.length_c   1.000
_cell.angle_alpha   90.00
_cell.angle_beta   90.00
_cell.angle_gamma   90.00
#
_symmetry.space_group_name_H-M   'P 1'
#
loop_
_entity.id
_entity.type
_entity.pdbx_description
1 polymer ?
#
loop_
_entity_poly.entity_id
_entity_poly.type
_entity_poly.pdbx_seq_one_letter_code
_entity_poly.pdbx_strand_id
1 'polypeptide(L)'
;MSSGQNPKIMTMEKGSDLIDAAVTKLKKILEATHKPDFVPGEYIGNYTMVYNICIQKTPHDLSQQLYEKYGGIFEDYATHTIMVRWLSHFFFYLDHYFTARRSLPSLTEVGMTCFRDHVYLKVHCNVKQVVIAVSERDQQIDRALLKNVLDLFVQNGMGSLERYEEDFEMFFLQETAFYYSRKASRWIQEDSCPEYMIKSEESVKKENERLLEKENSGCSALLRDGKMDDLSRMYRLYHAIPNGLEPVAEAFRLHVTAEGNALIKQAEDAATSGSVEEQVLVRKIIDLHDKYMIYVTDCFQNHTLFHKALTDSFSKTLSSLLSCKPPVSFVATR
;
A
#
# COMPACT_ATOMS: atom_id res chain seq x y z
N MET A 1 -18.79 -26.64 -37.34
CA MET A 1 -17.73 -27.67 -37.43
C MET A 1 -16.39 -26.97 -37.51
N SER A 2 -15.67 -26.86 -36.40
CA SER A 2 -14.25 -26.54 -36.41
C SER A 2 -13.57 -27.56 -35.49
N SER A 3 -12.54 -28.17 -36.04
CA SER A 3 -11.92 -29.43 -35.65
C SER A 3 -11.52 -29.49 -34.18
N GLY A 4 -12.19 -30.38 -33.43
CA GLY A 4 -11.64 -30.94 -32.20
C GLY A 4 -10.41 -31.77 -32.53
N GLN A 5 -9.23 -31.17 -32.43
CA GLN A 5 -8.02 -31.95 -32.21
C GLN A 5 -8.11 -32.48 -30.77
N ASN A 6 -8.26 -33.81 -30.63
CA ASN A 6 -8.01 -34.45 -29.35
C ASN A 6 -6.61 -34.01 -28.87
N PRO A 7 -6.45 -33.52 -27.62
CA PRO A 7 -5.14 -33.16 -27.11
C PRO A 7 -4.25 -34.40 -27.24
N LYS A 8 -3.15 -34.23 -27.99
CA LYS A 8 -2.16 -35.29 -28.22
C LYS A 8 -1.71 -35.78 -26.85
N ILE A 9 -1.77 -37.09 -26.60
CA ILE A 9 -1.35 -37.66 -25.31
C ILE A 9 0.11 -37.25 -25.08
N MET A 10 0.35 -36.49 -24.02
CA MET A 10 1.65 -35.92 -23.68
C MET A 10 2.30 -36.80 -22.62
N THR A 11 3.50 -37.32 -22.89
CA THR A 11 4.26 -38.11 -21.93
C THR A 11 5.10 -37.20 -21.03
N MET A 12 5.41 -37.66 -19.81
CA MET A 12 6.25 -36.91 -18.87
C MET A 12 7.60 -36.53 -19.48
N GLU A 13 8.26 -37.44 -20.22
CA GLU A 13 9.56 -37.16 -20.87
C GLU A 13 9.50 -35.93 -21.79
N LYS A 14 8.53 -35.86 -22.70
CA LYS A 14 8.42 -34.74 -23.65
C LYS A 14 7.91 -33.45 -23.00
N GLY A 15 7.04 -33.58 -22.00
CA GLY A 15 6.50 -32.44 -21.27
C GLY A 15 7.54 -31.79 -20.36
N SER A 16 8.41 -32.59 -19.75
CA SER A 16 9.42 -32.09 -18.81
C SER A 16 10.58 -31.38 -19.49
N ASP A 17 10.99 -31.78 -20.70
CA ASP A 17 12.14 -31.16 -21.38
C ASP A 17 11.95 -29.64 -21.57
N LEU A 18 10.75 -29.22 -21.96
CA LEU A 18 10.43 -27.81 -22.17
C LEU A 18 10.39 -27.04 -20.83
N ILE A 19 9.79 -27.65 -19.80
CA ILE A 19 9.67 -27.05 -18.48
C ILE A 19 11.05 -26.99 -17.79
N ASP A 20 11.88 -28.02 -17.93
CA ASP A 20 13.24 -28.10 -17.40
C ASP A 20 14.15 -27.05 -18.08
N ALA A 21 13.97 -26.82 -19.39
CA ALA A 21 14.64 -25.74 -20.11
C ALA A 21 14.21 -24.34 -19.62
N ALA A 22 12.91 -24.16 -19.35
CA ALA A 22 12.38 -22.91 -18.79
C ALA A 22 12.91 -22.64 -17.38
N VAL A 23 12.89 -23.65 -16.50
CA VAL A 23 13.48 -23.58 -15.15
C VAL A 23 14.98 -23.27 -15.22
N THR A 24 15.72 -23.89 -16.15
CA THR A 24 17.15 -23.62 -16.34
C THR A 24 17.41 -22.18 -16.80
N LYS A 25 16.56 -21.65 -17.69
CA LYS A 25 16.64 -20.24 -18.12
C LYS A 25 16.34 -19.29 -16.95
N LEU A 26 15.35 -19.60 -16.11
CA LEU A 26 15.06 -18.83 -14.90
C LEU A 26 16.27 -18.81 -13.94
N LYS A 27 16.87 -19.96 -13.63
CA LYS A 27 18.09 -20.04 -12.81
C LYS A 27 19.20 -19.13 -13.35
N LYS A 28 19.41 -19.15 -14.67
CA LYS A 28 20.40 -18.31 -15.36
C LYS A 28 20.09 -16.81 -15.35
N ILE A 29 18.82 -16.41 -15.24
CA ILE A 29 18.40 -15.01 -15.09
C ILE A 29 18.66 -14.55 -13.64
N LEU A 30 18.47 -15.43 -12.65
CA LEU A 30 18.74 -15.11 -11.25
C LEU A 30 20.22 -14.88 -10.95
N GLU A 31 21.11 -15.62 -11.63
CA GLU A 31 22.56 -15.56 -11.40
C GLU A 31 23.28 -14.44 -12.17
N ALA A 32 22.62 -13.74 -13.10
CA ALA A 32 23.26 -12.77 -13.99
C ALA A 32 22.53 -11.41 -14.00
N THR A 33 23.26 -10.32 -13.77
CA THR A 33 22.74 -8.95 -13.61
C THR A 33 22.09 -8.36 -14.87
N HIS A 34 22.26 -8.97 -16.05
CA HIS A 34 21.63 -8.55 -17.31
C HIS A 34 21.57 -9.70 -18.33
N LYS A 35 20.47 -10.46 -18.35
CA LYS A 35 20.10 -11.36 -19.46
C LYS A 35 18.70 -11.01 -19.98
N PRO A 36 18.39 -11.27 -21.26
CA PRO A 36 17.09 -10.97 -21.82
C PRO A 36 16.00 -11.82 -21.13
N ASP A 37 14.91 -11.15 -20.76
CA ASP A 37 13.69 -11.77 -20.24
C ASP A 37 13.10 -12.81 -21.20
N PHE A 38 12.15 -13.60 -20.72
CA PHE A 38 11.36 -14.47 -21.60
C PHE A 38 10.59 -13.62 -22.63
N VAL A 39 10.63 -14.03 -23.90
CA VAL A 39 9.74 -13.44 -24.90
C VAL A 39 8.33 -14.02 -24.75
N PRO A 40 7.26 -13.27 -25.08
CA PRO A 40 5.88 -13.73 -24.90
C PRO A 40 5.57 -15.12 -25.50
N GLY A 41 6.21 -15.48 -26.62
CA GLY A 41 6.06 -16.80 -27.23
C GLY A 41 6.63 -17.96 -26.41
N GLU A 42 7.74 -17.76 -25.70
CA GLU A 42 8.30 -18.76 -24.78
C GLU A 42 7.39 -18.93 -23.56
N TYR A 43 6.86 -17.82 -23.04
CA TYR A 43 5.91 -17.82 -21.92
C TYR A 43 4.64 -18.62 -22.26
N ILE A 44 4.00 -18.30 -23.38
CA ILE A 44 2.79 -18.98 -23.84
C ILE A 44 3.07 -20.46 -24.08
N GLY A 45 4.24 -20.81 -24.63
CA GLY A 45 4.65 -22.20 -24.84
C GLY A 45 4.72 -23.00 -23.53
N ASN A 46 5.38 -22.45 -22.51
CA ASN A 46 5.53 -23.09 -21.20
C ASN A 46 4.19 -23.23 -20.46
N TYR A 47 3.38 -22.17 -20.43
CA TYR A 47 2.04 -22.23 -19.84
C TYR A 47 1.15 -23.25 -20.54
N THR A 48 1.13 -23.25 -21.88
CA THR A 48 0.33 -24.18 -22.68
C THR A 48 0.78 -25.62 -22.46
N MET A 49 2.08 -25.86 -22.24
CA MET A 49 2.62 -27.17 -21.92
C MET A 49 2.08 -27.69 -20.59
N VAL A 50 2.19 -26.89 -19.52
CA VAL A 50 1.65 -27.24 -18.20
C VAL A 50 0.14 -27.46 -18.26
N TYR A 51 -0.59 -26.57 -18.93
CA TYR A 51 -2.03 -26.70 -19.16
C TYR A 51 -2.38 -28.03 -19.86
N ASN A 52 -1.72 -28.33 -20.98
CA ASN A 52 -1.98 -29.55 -21.75
C ASN A 52 -1.68 -30.83 -20.97
N ILE A 53 -0.67 -30.82 -20.09
CA ILE A 53 -0.35 -31.94 -19.20
C ILE A 53 -1.47 -32.12 -18.16
N CYS A 54 -1.97 -31.02 -17.58
CA CYS A 54 -2.95 -31.05 -16.49
C CYS A 54 -4.39 -31.34 -16.94
N ILE A 55 -4.74 -31.13 -18.21
CA ILE A 55 -6.09 -31.43 -18.74
C ILE A 55 -6.24 -32.87 -19.27
N GLN A 56 -5.18 -33.69 -19.22
CA GLN A 56 -5.26 -35.08 -19.65
C GLN A 56 -6.20 -35.88 -18.74
N LYS A 57 -7.04 -36.74 -19.34
CA LYS A 57 -7.96 -37.60 -18.60
C LYS A 57 -7.24 -38.85 -18.07
N THR A 58 -7.70 -39.39 -16.95
CA THR A 58 -7.27 -40.68 -16.41
C THR A 58 -7.28 -41.76 -17.51
N PRO A 59 -6.24 -42.61 -17.64
CA PRO A 59 -5.08 -42.83 -16.76
C PRO A 59 -3.85 -41.95 -17.09
N HIS A 60 -3.98 -40.96 -17.96
CA HIS A 60 -2.86 -40.12 -18.43
C HIS A 60 -2.78 -38.74 -17.73
N ASP A 61 -3.50 -38.57 -16.62
CA ASP A 61 -3.37 -37.38 -15.77
C ASP A 61 -2.01 -37.40 -15.07
N LEU A 62 -1.17 -36.45 -15.42
CA LEU A 62 0.20 -36.31 -14.93
C LEU A 62 0.35 -35.15 -13.94
N SER A 63 -0.75 -34.51 -13.54
CA SER A 63 -0.74 -33.33 -12.67
C SER A 63 -0.04 -33.59 -11.34
N GLN A 64 -0.25 -34.77 -10.74
CA GLN A 64 0.41 -35.15 -9.49
C GLN A 64 1.92 -35.30 -9.67
N GLN A 65 2.37 -35.99 -10.72
CA GLN A 65 3.80 -36.18 -10.99
C GLN A 65 4.48 -34.85 -11.32
N LEU A 66 3.77 -33.92 -11.97
CA LEU A 66 4.25 -32.56 -12.22
C LEU A 66 4.42 -31.78 -10.91
N TYR A 67 3.43 -31.86 -10.01
CA TYR A 67 3.51 -31.23 -8.69
C TYR A 67 4.68 -31.77 -7.87
N GLU A 68 4.84 -33.10 -7.80
CA GLU A 68 5.94 -33.73 -7.06
C GLU A 68 7.32 -33.40 -7.64
N LYS A 69 7.47 -33.43 -8.98
CA LYS A 69 8.75 -33.14 -9.65
C LYS A 69 9.18 -31.68 -9.49
N TYR A 70 8.26 -30.73 -9.66
CA TYR A 70 8.58 -29.31 -9.66
C TYR A 70 8.38 -28.62 -8.30
N GLY A 71 7.68 -29.27 -7.35
CA GLY A 71 7.50 -28.76 -5.99
C GLY A 71 8.84 -28.50 -5.29
N GLY A 72 9.80 -29.41 -5.37
CA GLY A 72 11.13 -29.23 -4.79
C GLY A 72 11.92 -28.04 -5.37
N ILE A 73 11.63 -27.62 -6.61
CA ILE A 73 12.25 -26.43 -7.20
C ILE A 73 11.74 -25.14 -6.54
N PHE A 74 10.47 -25.13 -6.10
CA PHE A 74 9.96 -24.02 -5.31
C PHE A 74 10.61 -23.97 -3.93
N GLU A 75 10.92 -25.12 -3.33
CA GLU A 75 11.64 -25.19 -2.05
C GLU A 75 13.09 -24.72 -2.18
N ASP A 76 13.82 -25.22 -3.18
CA ASP A 76 15.24 -24.91 -3.44
C ASP A 76 15.49 -23.44 -3.78
N TYR A 77 14.52 -22.77 -4.42
CA TYR A 77 14.65 -21.39 -4.92
C TYR A 77 13.65 -20.43 -4.29
N ALA A 78 13.00 -20.84 -3.20
CA ALA A 78 12.07 -20.03 -2.44
C ALA A 78 12.63 -18.65 -2.09
N THR A 79 13.94 -18.58 -1.86
CA THR A 79 14.71 -17.38 -1.49
C THR A 79 14.75 -16.30 -2.58
N HIS A 80 14.41 -16.63 -3.83
CA HIS A 80 14.47 -15.72 -4.97
C HIS A 80 13.07 -15.26 -5.41
N THR A 81 12.70 -14.01 -5.07
CA THR A 81 11.40 -13.39 -5.38
C THR A 81 11.05 -13.42 -6.87
N ILE A 82 12.05 -13.29 -7.74
CA ILE A 82 11.90 -13.40 -9.19
C ILE A 82 11.49 -14.83 -9.57
N MET A 83 12.12 -15.86 -8.99
CA MET A 83 11.79 -17.25 -9.27
C MET A 83 10.36 -17.59 -8.88
N VAL A 84 9.96 -17.20 -7.66
CA VAL A 84 8.61 -17.45 -7.13
C VAL A 84 7.54 -16.79 -8.03
N ARG A 85 7.77 -15.55 -8.48
CA ARG A 85 6.84 -14.83 -9.38
C ARG A 85 6.70 -15.49 -10.76
N TRP A 86 7.78 -16.03 -11.31
CA TRP A 86 7.73 -16.67 -12.63
C TRP A 86 7.14 -18.09 -12.56
N LEU A 87 7.49 -18.84 -11.52
CA LEU A 87 6.96 -20.18 -11.33
C LEU A 87 5.46 -20.16 -11.00
N SER A 88 4.96 -19.18 -10.25
CA SER A 88 3.51 -19.04 -9.99
C SER A 88 2.70 -18.81 -11.28
N HIS A 89 3.29 -18.15 -12.29
CA HIS A 89 2.65 -17.95 -13.59
C HIS A 89 2.72 -19.21 -14.48
N PHE A 90 3.86 -19.92 -14.52
CA PHE A 90 3.99 -21.15 -15.30
C PHE A 90 3.10 -22.28 -14.78
N PHE A 91 2.98 -22.38 -13.46
CA PHE A 91 2.19 -23.40 -12.81
C PHE A 91 0.79 -22.95 -12.40
N PHE A 92 0.33 -21.78 -12.87
CA PHE A 92 -0.97 -21.20 -12.49
C PHE A 92 -2.15 -22.19 -12.58
N TYR A 93 -2.24 -22.96 -13.66
CA TYR A 93 -3.33 -23.93 -13.82
C TYR A 93 -3.25 -25.07 -12.79
N LEU A 94 -2.04 -25.57 -12.55
CA LEU A 94 -1.79 -26.57 -11.50
C LEU A 94 -2.14 -25.99 -10.12
N ASP A 95 -1.77 -24.73 -9.89
CA ASP A 95 -1.93 -24.02 -8.62
C ASP A 95 -3.36 -23.57 -8.30
N HIS A 96 -4.20 -23.36 -9.31
CA HIS A 96 -5.60 -22.94 -9.14
C HIS A 96 -6.60 -24.09 -9.26
N TYR A 97 -6.30 -25.13 -10.03
CA TYR A 97 -7.27 -26.19 -10.33
C TYR A 97 -6.89 -27.56 -9.78
N PHE A 98 -5.62 -27.95 -9.77
CA PHE A 98 -5.21 -29.26 -9.26
C PHE A 98 -5.12 -29.28 -7.72
N THR A 99 -4.39 -28.32 -7.15
CA THR A 99 -4.23 -28.14 -5.68
C THR A 99 -5.58 -27.94 -4.99
N ALA A 100 -6.45 -27.07 -5.55
CA ALA A 100 -7.78 -26.79 -5.02
C ALA A 100 -8.70 -28.03 -5.00
N ARG A 101 -8.66 -28.87 -6.05
CA ARG A 101 -9.45 -30.12 -6.11
C ARG A 101 -8.97 -31.19 -5.14
N ARG A 102 -7.69 -31.14 -4.74
CA ARG A 102 -7.04 -32.13 -3.87
C ARG A 102 -6.83 -31.63 -2.44
N SER A 103 -7.22 -30.38 -2.15
CA SER A 103 -6.97 -29.70 -0.87
C SER A 103 -5.47 -29.70 -0.48
N LEU A 104 -4.59 -29.52 -1.47
CA LEU A 104 -3.14 -29.37 -1.25
C LEU A 104 -2.75 -27.89 -1.18
N PRO A 105 -1.67 -27.54 -0.44
CA PRO A 105 -1.12 -26.18 -0.45
C PRO A 105 -0.73 -25.75 -1.86
N SER A 106 -1.00 -24.49 -2.18
CA SER A 106 -0.56 -23.90 -3.45
C SER A 106 0.97 -23.91 -3.53
N LEU A 107 1.55 -24.07 -4.72
CA LEU A 107 2.97 -23.91 -4.97
C LEU A 107 3.46 -22.52 -4.55
N THR A 108 2.60 -21.51 -4.69
CA THR A 108 2.85 -20.16 -4.17
C THR A 108 2.99 -20.16 -2.64
N GLU A 109 2.11 -20.85 -1.92
CA GLU A 109 2.16 -21.03 -0.46
C GLU A 109 3.37 -21.86 0.00
N VAL A 110 3.75 -22.90 -0.73
CA VAL A 110 4.97 -23.69 -0.46
C VAL A 110 6.21 -22.82 -0.62
N GLY A 111 6.33 -22.08 -1.73
CA GLY A 111 7.47 -21.18 -1.97
C GLY A 111 7.58 -20.07 -0.91
N MET A 112 6.46 -19.46 -0.52
CA MET A 112 6.45 -18.44 0.54
C MET A 112 6.81 -19.01 1.91
N THR A 113 6.33 -20.22 2.23
CA THR A 113 6.69 -20.94 3.46
C THR A 113 8.20 -21.21 3.51
N CYS A 114 8.78 -21.68 2.42
CA CYS A 114 10.22 -21.92 2.34
C CYS A 114 11.03 -20.61 2.44
N PHE A 115 10.59 -19.52 1.80
CA PHE A 115 11.24 -18.20 1.91
C PHE A 115 11.24 -17.74 3.36
N ARG A 116 10.08 -17.90 4.03
CA ARG A 116 9.92 -17.53 5.42
C ARG A 116 10.92 -18.28 6.30
N ASP A 117 10.95 -19.60 6.18
CA ASP A 117 11.73 -20.46 7.07
C ASP A 117 13.26 -20.31 6.85
N HIS A 118 13.69 -20.06 5.61
CA HIS A 118 15.12 -20.01 5.26
C HIS A 118 15.72 -18.60 5.27
N VAL A 119 14.94 -17.56 4.97
CA VAL A 119 15.42 -16.17 4.80
C VAL A 119 14.81 -15.27 5.86
N TYR A 120 13.47 -15.17 5.88
CA TYR A 120 12.78 -14.21 6.73
C TYR A 120 13.11 -14.41 8.21
N LEU A 121 12.97 -15.63 8.74
CA LEU A 121 13.24 -15.92 10.15
C LEU A 121 14.69 -15.63 10.55
N LYS A 122 15.66 -15.75 9.63
CA LYS A 122 17.07 -15.46 9.90
C LYS A 122 17.42 -13.97 9.81
N VAL A 123 16.72 -13.22 8.96
CA VAL A 123 17.09 -11.84 8.61
C VAL A 123 16.23 -10.81 9.34
N HIS A 124 14.99 -11.13 9.67
CA HIS A 124 14.02 -10.16 10.21
C HIS A 124 14.50 -9.51 11.52
N CYS A 125 15.10 -10.26 12.45
CA CYS A 125 15.67 -9.70 13.69
C CYS A 125 16.79 -8.69 13.42
N ASN A 126 17.70 -8.97 12.48
CA ASN A 126 18.82 -8.08 12.16
C ASN A 126 18.35 -6.78 11.52
N VAL A 127 17.35 -6.87 10.65
CA VAL A 127 16.74 -5.73 9.99
C VAL A 127 16.02 -4.81 10.98
N LYS A 128 15.27 -5.39 11.93
CA LYS A 128 14.65 -4.66 13.04
C LYS A 128 15.68 -3.81 13.81
N GLN A 129 16.81 -4.40 14.18
CA GLN A 129 17.88 -3.72 14.93
C GLN A 129 18.52 -2.57 14.15
N VAL A 130 18.74 -2.75 12.83
CA VAL A 130 19.31 -1.71 11.98
C VAL A 130 18.35 -0.53 11.82
N VAL A 131 17.06 -0.77 11.59
CA VAL A 131 16.06 0.30 11.42
C VAL A 131 15.98 1.19 12.66
N ILE A 132 16.08 0.63 13.86
CA ILE A 132 16.09 1.39 15.12
C ILE A 132 17.39 2.17 15.28
N ALA A 133 18.53 1.52 15.10
CA ALA A 133 19.84 2.16 15.27
C ALA A 133 20.01 3.40 14.36
N VAL A 134 19.40 3.37 13.16
CA VAL A 134 19.37 4.53 12.26
C VAL A 134 18.33 5.56 12.70
N SER A 135 17.19 5.14 13.27
CA SER A 135 16.16 6.03 13.81
C SER A 135 16.62 6.81 15.05
N GLU A 136 17.44 6.21 15.92
CA GLU A 136 17.98 6.87 17.13
C GLU A 136 19.02 7.96 16.84
N ARG A 137 19.68 7.93 15.67
CA ARG A 137 20.80 8.83 15.34
C ARG A 137 20.38 10.11 14.63
N ASP A 138 19.08 10.35 14.46
CA ASP A 138 18.51 11.47 13.67
C ASP A 138 19.14 11.56 12.25
N GLN A 139 19.65 10.42 11.75
CA GLN A 139 20.27 10.30 10.44
C GLN A 139 19.20 10.03 9.38
N GLN A 140 19.43 10.55 8.17
CA GLN A 140 18.56 10.28 7.03
C GLN A 140 18.57 8.77 6.72
N ILE A 141 17.50 8.09 7.14
CA ILE A 141 17.23 6.71 6.72
C ILE A 141 16.99 6.71 5.22
N ASP A 142 17.68 5.83 4.49
CA ASP A 142 17.36 5.55 3.09
C ASP A 142 15.92 5.00 3.03
N ARG A 143 15.01 5.83 2.56
CA ARG A 143 13.58 5.53 2.47
C ARG A 143 13.29 4.42 1.47
N ALA A 144 14.13 4.23 0.44
CA ALA A 144 13.99 3.14 -0.52
C ALA A 144 14.39 1.82 0.14
N LEU A 145 15.48 1.80 0.90
CA LEU A 145 15.90 0.63 1.66
C LEU A 145 14.84 0.24 2.72
N LEU A 146 14.33 1.22 3.47
CA LEU A 146 13.27 0.97 4.45
C LEU A 146 12.01 0.44 3.78
N LYS A 147 11.60 1.00 2.64
CA LYS A 147 10.45 0.48 1.88
C LYS A 147 10.66 -0.98 1.46
N ASN A 148 11.83 -1.32 0.90
CA ASN A 148 12.13 -2.69 0.49
C ASN A 148 12.08 -3.68 1.67
N VAL A 149 12.54 -3.23 2.83
CA VAL A 149 12.46 -3.97 4.09
C VAL A 149 11.00 -4.18 4.51
N LEU A 150 10.19 -3.12 4.52
CA LEU A 150 8.78 -3.20 4.90
C LEU A 150 7.96 -4.05 3.92
N ASP A 151 8.24 -3.95 2.63
CA ASP A 151 7.63 -4.77 1.58
C ASP A 151 7.91 -6.27 1.81
N LEU A 152 9.08 -6.63 2.37
CA LEU A 152 9.39 -8.00 2.75
C LEU A 152 8.50 -8.50 3.91
N PHE A 153 8.23 -7.66 4.92
CA PHE A 153 7.29 -8.02 6.01
C PHE A 153 5.86 -8.19 5.49
N VAL A 154 5.38 -7.29 4.63
CA VAL A 154 4.04 -7.33 4.05
C VAL A 154 3.86 -8.55 3.12
N GLN A 155 4.84 -8.83 2.25
CA GLN A 155 4.76 -9.97 1.33
C GLN A 155 4.73 -11.31 2.08
N ASN A 156 5.45 -11.44 3.20
CA ASN A 156 5.43 -12.65 4.04
C ASN A 156 4.11 -12.87 4.78
N GLY A 157 3.24 -11.85 4.85
CA GLY A 157 1.88 -11.99 5.39
C GLY A 157 0.90 -12.72 4.47
N MET A 158 1.30 -13.11 3.25
CA MET A 158 0.49 -13.88 2.29
C MET A 158 -0.91 -13.29 2.05
N GLY A 159 -1.00 -11.96 1.91
CA GLY A 159 -2.27 -11.24 1.73
C GLY A 159 -2.88 -10.71 3.02
N SER A 160 -2.29 -10.99 4.18
CA SER A 160 -2.58 -10.36 5.48
C SER A 160 -1.43 -9.44 5.92
N LEU A 161 -1.69 -8.59 6.93
CA LEU A 161 -0.67 -7.75 7.57
C LEU A 161 -0.08 -8.38 8.84
N GLU A 162 -0.48 -9.60 9.23
CA GLU A 162 -0.10 -10.19 10.53
C GLU A 162 1.41 -10.20 10.77
N ARG A 163 2.22 -10.59 9.77
CA ARG A 163 3.69 -10.61 9.93
C ARG A 163 4.28 -9.21 10.04
N TYR A 164 3.70 -8.22 9.36
CA TYR A 164 4.08 -6.84 9.57
C TYR A 164 3.74 -6.38 11.00
N GLU A 165 2.54 -6.70 11.48
CA GLU A 165 2.06 -6.29 12.81
C GLU A 165 2.88 -6.94 13.94
N GLU A 166 3.04 -8.27 13.89
CA GLU A 166 3.70 -9.07 14.92
C GLU A 166 5.22 -8.89 14.91
N ASP A 167 5.84 -8.91 13.74
CA ASP A 167 7.29 -8.89 13.66
C ASP A 167 7.83 -7.47 13.60
N PHE A 168 7.22 -6.55 12.86
CA PHE A 168 7.78 -5.21 12.72
C PHE A 168 7.10 -4.18 13.62
N GLU A 169 5.79 -3.98 13.48
CA GLU A 169 5.08 -2.87 14.09
C GLU A 169 5.11 -2.93 15.61
N MET A 170 4.78 -4.08 16.21
CA MET A 170 4.78 -4.25 17.67
C MET A 170 6.15 -3.89 18.28
N PHE A 171 7.23 -4.38 17.65
CA PHE A 171 8.59 -4.10 18.11
C PHE A 171 8.99 -2.64 17.87
N PHE A 172 8.69 -2.09 16.68
CA PHE A 172 8.98 -0.69 16.34
C PHE A 172 8.29 0.29 17.29
N LEU A 173 7.02 0.03 17.65
CA LEU A 173 6.26 0.83 18.61
C LEU A 173 6.86 0.76 20.02
N GLN A 174 7.26 -0.43 20.48
CA GLN A 174 7.92 -0.60 21.78
C GLN A 174 9.23 0.19 21.85
N GLU A 175 10.07 0.07 20.84
CA GLU A 175 11.38 0.74 20.79
C GLU A 175 11.25 2.25 20.64
N THR A 176 10.27 2.72 19.85
CA THR A 176 9.93 4.14 19.77
C THR A 176 9.44 4.68 21.11
N ALA A 177 8.64 3.91 21.85
CA ALA A 177 8.20 4.28 23.20
C ALA A 177 9.39 4.37 24.18
N PHE A 178 10.32 3.40 24.15
CA PHE A 178 11.53 3.45 24.97
C PHE A 178 12.42 4.65 24.62
N TYR A 179 12.60 4.95 23.33
CA TYR A 179 13.35 6.10 22.87
C TYR A 179 12.79 7.41 23.45
N TYR A 180 11.49 7.67 23.28
CA TYR A 180 10.87 8.89 23.80
C TYR A 180 10.83 8.92 25.33
N SER A 181 10.66 7.77 26.01
CA SER A 181 10.74 7.69 27.47
C SER A 181 12.13 8.06 28.00
N ARG A 182 13.20 7.58 27.36
CA ARG A 182 14.59 7.92 27.71
C ARG A 182 14.88 9.39 27.43
N LYS A 183 14.41 9.90 26.29
CA LYS A 183 14.55 11.31 25.90
C LYS A 183 13.85 12.24 26.89
N ALA A 184 12.61 11.94 27.27
CA ALA A 184 11.86 12.70 28.28
C ALA A 184 12.54 12.64 29.66
N SER A 185 13.00 11.47 30.10
CA SER A 185 13.70 11.32 31.37
C SER A 185 14.98 12.16 31.44
N ARG A 186 15.71 12.23 30.33
CA ARG A 186 16.90 13.06 30.20
C ARG A 186 16.57 14.55 30.31
N TRP A 187 15.55 15.02 29.60
CA TRP A 187 15.10 16.42 29.70
C TRP A 187 14.61 16.80 31.09
N ILE A 188 13.91 15.91 31.79
CA ILE A 188 13.47 16.17 33.17
C ILE A 188 14.67 16.36 34.12
N GLN A 189 15.80 15.70 33.85
CA GLN A 189 17.03 15.83 34.65
C GLN A 189 17.87 17.05 34.27
N GLU A 190 17.93 17.38 32.98
CA GLU A 190 18.83 18.38 32.42
C GLU A 190 18.18 19.77 32.28
N ASP A 191 16.86 19.86 32.10
CA ASP A 191 16.14 21.08 31.74
C ASP A 191 15.21 21.59 32.84
N SER A 192 14.84 22.87 32.79
CA SER A 192 13.77 23.42 33.62
C SER A 192 12.38 22.93 33.15
N CYS A 193 11.38 22.96 34.05
CA CYS A 193 10.02 22.53 33.73
C CYS A 193 9.42 23.23 32.48
N PRO A 194 9.55 24.57 32.30
CA PRO A 194 9.09 25.23 31.08
C PRO A 194 9.81 24.75 29.81
N GLU A 195 11.12 24.54 29.86
CA GLU A 195 11.91 24.06 28.72
C GLU A 195 11.54 22.62 28.33
N TYR A 196 11.30 21.76 29.33
CA TYR A 196 10.80 20.40 29.11
C TYR A 196 9.45 20.40 28.38
N MET A 197 8.49 21.23 28.84
CA MET A 197 7.17 21.33 28.23
C MET A 197 7.27 21.76 26.76
N ILE A 198 8.07 22.80 26.47
CA ILE A 198 8.30 23.28 25.10
C ILE A 198 8.92 22.19 24.22
N LYS A 199 10.01 21.53 24.67
CA LYS A 199 10.68 20.47 23.89
C LYS A 199 9.77 19.26 23.63
N SER A 200 8.92 18.92 24.60
CA SER A 200 7.94 17.84 24.48
C SER A 200 6.88 18.18 23.41
N GLU A 201 6.31 19.39 23.47
CA GLU A 201 5.34 19.88 22.48
C GLU A 201 5.94 19.94 21.07
N GLU A 202 7.14 20.50 20.92
CA GLU A 202 7.86 20.59 19.64
C GLU A 202 8.13 19.20 19.04
N SER A 203 8.43 18.20 19.88
CA SER A 203 8.72 16.85 19.41
C SER A 203 7.46 16.14 18.89
N VAL A 204 6.34 16.29 19.60
CA VAL A 204 5.05 15.77 19.13
C VAL A 204 4.64 16.46 17.83
N LYS A 205 4.83 17.79 17.75
CA LYS A 205 4.53 18.56 16.54
C LYS A 205 5.37 18.09 15.35
N LYS A 206 6.70 17.95 15.53
CA LYS A 206 7.61 17.48 14.48
C LYS A 206 7.23 16.09 13.96
N GLU A 207 6.82 15.17 14.83
CA GLU A 207 6.40 13.83 14.41
C GLU A 207 5.04 13.86 13.68
N ASN A 208 4.11 14.71 14.12
CA ASN A 208 2.85 14.94 13.41
C ASN A 208 3.06 15.51 12.01
N GLU A 209 3.91 16.53 11.86
CA GLU A 209 4.27 17.09 10.54
C GLU A 209 4.90 16.00 9.65
N ARG A 210 5.83 15.21 10.19
CA ARG A 210 6.49 14.11 9.47
C ARG A 210 5.50 13.04 8.96
N LEU A 211 4.45 12.75 9.73
CA LEU A 211 3.48 11.69 9.40
C LEU A 211 2.32 12.21 8.54
N LEU A 212 1.72 13.34 8.91
CA LEU A 212 0.48 13.83 8.30
C LEU A 212 0.70 14.67 7.04
N GLU A 213 1.83 15.38 6.93
CA GLU A 213 2.10 16.31 5.81
C GLU A 213 2.97 15.69 4.71
N LYS A 214 3.27 14.39 4.81
CA LYS A 214 4.11 13.71 3.83
C LYS A 214 3.43 13.63 2.46
N GLU A 215 4.07 14.17 1.43
CA GLU A 215 3.52 14.38 0.08
C GLU A 215 2.78 13.17 -0.53
N ASN A 216 3.31 11.97 -0.34
CA ASN A 216 2.81 10.73 -0.97
C ASN A 216 2.16 9.73 0.00
N SER A 217 2.10 10.04 1.30
CA SER A 217 1.57 9.09 2.29
C SER A 217 0.90 9.73 3.51
N GLY A 218 0.87 11.06 3.60
CA GLY A 218 0.20 11.79 4.66
C GLY A 218 -1.31 11.88 4.44
N CYS A 219 -2.02 12.53 5.36
CA CYS A 219 -3.48 12.62 5.37
C CYS A 219 -4.04 13.14 4.03
N SER A 220 -3.46 14.22 3.51
CA SER A 220 -3.86 14.80 2.22
C SER A 220 -3.66 13.85 1.04
N ALA A 221 -2.62 13.01 1.07
CA ALA A 221 -2.37 12.03 0.03
C ALA A 221 -3.42 10.91 0.06
N LEU A 222 -3.73 10.41 1.27
CA LEU A 222 -4.75 9.38 1.45
C LEU A 222 -6.15 9.85 1.02
N LEU A 223 -6.50 11.10 1.31
CA LEU A 223 -7.77 11.73 0.89
C LEU A 223 -7.83 11.90 -0.63
N ARG A 224 -6.77 12.45 -1.24
CA ARG A 224 -6.67 12.64 -2.69
C ARG A 224 -6.74 11.33 -3.46
N ASP A 225 -6.06 10.30 -2.96
CA ASP A 225 -5.90 9.01 -3.65
C ASP A 225 -7.00 8.00 -3.27
N GLY A 226 -8.01 8.41 -2.49
CA GLY A 226 -9.17 7.60 -2.14
C GLY A 226 -8.87 6.40 -1.24
N LYS A 227 -7.80 6.47 -0.44
CA LYS A 227 -7.30 5.36 0.40
C LYS A 227 -8.06 5.27 1.72
N MET A 228 -9.35 4.94 1.66
CA MET A 228 -10.27 4.95 2.82
C MET A 228 -9.85 3.99 3.95
N ASP A 229 -9.37 2.79 3.62
CA ASP A 229 -8.90 1.82 4.63
C ASP A 229 -7.65 2.30 5.38
N ASP A 230 -6.72 2.91 4.65
CA ASP A 230 -5.51 3.51 5.23
C ASP A 230 -5.86 4.70 6.12
N LEU A 231 -6.82 5.52 5.70
CA LEU A 231 -7.31 6.66 6.47
C LEU A 231 -8.01 6.19 7.77
N SER A 232 -8.77 5.10 7.71
CA SER A 232 -9.40 4.46 8.86
C SER A 232 -8.38 3.86 9.83
N ARG A 233 -7.27 3.29 9.31
CA ARG A 233 -6.11 2.87 10.12
C ARG A 233 -5.49 4.07 10.84
N MET A 234 -5.21 5.16 10.12
CA MET A 234 -4.67 6.39 10.69
C MET A 234 -5.58 6.97 11.78
N TYR A 235 -6.89 7.03 11.54
CA TYR A 235 -7.87 7.48 12.54
C TYR A 235 -7.79 6.65 13.83
N ARG A 236 -7.81 5.31 13.72
CA ARG A 236 -7.74 4.41 14.89
C ARG A 236 -6.46 4.62 15.71
N LEU A 237 -5.33 4.81 15.04
CA LEU A 237 -4.04 5.07 15.69
C LEU A 237 -4.09 6.37 16.52
N TYR A 238 -4.56 7.46 15.92
CA TYR A 238 -4.61 8.77 16.59
C TYR A 238 -5.75 8.88 17.62
N HIS A 239 -6.86 8.17 17.42
CA HIS A 239 -7.96 8.11 18.38
C HIS A 239 -7.54 7.42 19.70
N ALA A 240 -6.57 6.52 19.67
CA ALA A 240 -6.03 5.90 20.87
C ALA A 240 -5.22 6.87 21.77
N ILE A 241 -4.87 8.05 21.24
CA ILE A 241 -4.06 9.06 21.93
C ILE A 241 -4.98 10.18 22.43
N PRO A 242 -4.92 10.58 23.72
CA PRO A 242 -5.64 11.75 24.21
C PRO A 242 -5.33 12.99 23.36
N ASN A 243 -6.36 13.65 22.84
CA ASN A 243 -6.26 14.79 21.91
C ASN A 243 -5.52 14.49 20.60
N GLY A 244 -5.22 13.23 20.28
CA GLY A 244 -4.48 12.84 19.07
C GLY A 244 -5.22 13.14 17.77
N LEU A 245 -6.56 13.22 17.80
CA LEU A 245 -7.34 13.52 16.61
C LEU A 245 -7.30 14.98 16.17
N GLU A 246 -6.88 15.91 17.03
CA GLU A 246 -6.80 17.34 16.70
C GLU A 246 -5.91 17.61 15.46
N PRO A 247 -4.64 17.14 15.39
CA PRO A 247 -3.81 17.35 14.21
C PRO A 247 -4.36 16.66 12.94
N VAL A 248 -5.03 15.52 13.09
CA VAL A 248 -5.64 14.82 11.94
C VAL A 248 -6.84 15.59 11.40
N ALA A 249 -7.70 16.09 12.28
CA ALA A 249 -8.85 16.92 11.90
C ALA A 249 -8.40 18.23 11.25
N GLU A 250 -7.30 18.82 11.71
CA GLU A 250 -6.72 20.01 11.08
C GLU A 250 -6.14 19.71 9.69
N ALA A 251 -5.41 18.60 9.52
CA ALA A 251 -4.92 18.18 8.21
C ALA A 251 -6.07 17.92 7.22
N PHE A 252 -7.14 17.25 7.67
CA PHE A 252 -8.37 17.07 6.91
C PHE A 252 -8.99 18.42 6.53
N ARG A 253 -9.15 19.34 7.49
CA ARG A 253 -9.71 20.68 7.26
C ARG A 253 -8.92 21.44 6.20
N LEU A 254 -7.58 21.45 6.29
CA LEU A 254 -6.70 22.12 5.36
C LEU A 254 -6.83 21.55 3.94
N HIS A 255 -6.89 20.23 3.81
CA HIS A 255 -7.07 19.55 2.54
C HIS A 255 -8.41 19.92 1.87
N VAL A 256 -9.52 19.84 2.61
CA VAL A 256 -10.85 20.18 2.07
C VAL A 256 -10.94 21.66 1.68
N THR A 257 -10.39 22.56 2.50
CA THR A 257 -10.30 23.99 2.15
C THR A 257 -9.49 24.21 0.87
N ALA A 258 -8.37 23.49 0.69
CA ALA A 258 -7.55 23.60 -0.51
C ALA A 258 -8.30 23.12 -1.77
N GLU A 259 -9.03 21.99 -1.70
CA GLU A 259 -9.86 21.53 -2.82
C GLU A 259 -10.99 22.52 -3.13
N GLY A 260 -11.67 23.05 -2.11
CA GLY A 260 -12.71 24.06 -2.28
C GLY A 260 -12.20 25.33 -2.96
N ASN A 261 -11.04 25.84 -2.52
CA ASN A 261 -10.42 27.03 -3.13
C ASN A 261 -9.94 26.77 -4.57
N ALA A 262 -9.49 25.55 -4.89
CA ALA A 262 -9.13 25.18 -6.25
C ALA A 262 -10.34 25.21 -7.19
N LEU A 263 -11.53 24.81 -6.72
CA LEU A 263 -12.78 24.92 -7.49
C LEU A 263 -13.16 26.38 -7.77
N ILE A 264 -13.03 27.26 -6.77
CA ILE A 264 -13.30 28.70 -6.93
C ILE A 264 -12.35 29.28 -7.98
N LYS A 265 -11.04 29.02 -7.85
CA LYS A 265 -10.04 29.51 -8.80
C LYS A 265 -10.30 29.01 -10.23
N GLN A 266 -10.68 27.74 -10.39
CA GLN A 266 -11.04 27.20 -11.71
C GLN A 266 -12.27 27.90 -12.31
N ALA A 267 -13.23 28.32 -11.49
CA ALA A 267 -14.40 29.06 -11.94
C ALA A 267 -14.04 30.51 -12.30
N GLU A 268 -13.15 31.15 -11.56
CA GLU A 268 -12.62 32.49 -11.85
C GLU A 268 -11.84 32.52 -13.17
N ASP A 269 -10.95 31.55 -13.39
CA ASP A 269 -10.15 31.43 -14.62
C ASP A 269 -11.03 31.12 -15.85
N ALA A 270 -12.20 30.52 -15.65
CA ALA A 270 -13.17 30.22 -16.71
C ALA A 270 -14.12 31.39 -17.02
N ALA A 271 -14.14 32.45 -16.20
CA ALA A 271 -15.13 33.51 -16.26
C ALA A 271 -15.00 34.39 -17.51
N THR A 272 -15.59 33.91 -18.60
CA THR A 272 -15.93 34.71 -19.79
C THR A 272 -17.45 34.78 -20.02
N SER A 273 -18.29 34.16 -19.18
CA SER A 273 -19.75 34.12 -19.44
C SER A 273 -20.67 33.75 -18.25
N GLY A 274 -21.10 34.74 -17.47
CA GLY A 274 -22.46 34.81 -16.90
C GLY A 274 -22.97 33.71 -15.92
N SER A 275 -24.22 33.88 -15.46
CA SER A 275 -24.86 33.19 -14.31
C SER A 275 -24.91 31.65 -14.34
N VAL A 276 -24.61 31.02 -15.47
CA VAL A 276 -24.56 29.54 -15.61
C VAL A 276 -23.32 28.98 -14.89
N GLU A 277 -22.21 29.72 -14.86
CA GLU A 277 -20.97 29.30 -14.18
C GLU A 277 -21.14 29.27 -12.65
N GLU A 278 -21.97 30.15 -12.08
CA GLU A 278 -22.25 30.19 -10.64
C GLU A 278 -23.05 28.97 -10.16
N GLN A 279 -24.07 28.54 -10.93
CA GLN A 279 -24.81 27.32 -10.58
C GLN A 279 -23.96 26.05 -10.71
N VAL A 280 -23.08 25.99 -11.71
CA VAL A 280 -22.13 24.87 -11.88
C VAL A 280 -21.14 24.84 -10.71
N LEU A 281 -20.62 25.99 -10.28
CA LEU A 281 -19.74 26.07 -9.11
C LEU A 281 -20.45 25.63 -7.82
N VAL A 282 -21.67 26.11 -7.58
CA VAL A 282 -22.48 25.70 -6.41
C VAL A 282 -22.69 24.19 -6.41
N ARG A 283 -23.00 23.59 -7.57
CA ARG A 283 -23.17 22.13 -7.66
C ARG A 283 -21.87 21.39 -7.32
N LYS A 284 -20.72 21.83 -7.86
CA LYS A 284 -19.41 21.24 -7.54
C LYS A 284 -19.06 21.35 -6.05
N ILE A 285 -19.43 22.45 -5.39
CA ILE A 285 -19.23 22.62 -3.95
C ILE A 285 -20.12 21.64 -3.15
N ILE A 286 -21.38 21.43 -3.56
CA ILE A 286 -22.27 20.44 -2.94
C ILE A 286 -21.70 19.02 -3.10
N ASP A 287 -21.26 18.67 -4.32
CA ASP A 287 -20.67 17.34 -4.58
C ASP A 287 -19.36 17.14 -3.77
N LEU A 288 -18.58 18.21 -3.55
CA LEU A 288 -17.40 18.19 -2.68
C LEU A 288 -17.77 17.93 -1.21
N HIS A 289 -18.85 18.57 -0.74
CA HIS A 289 -19.34 18.37 0.63
C HIS A 289 -19.80 16.92 0.82
N ASP A 290 -20.61 16.41 -0.10
CA ASP A 290 -21.12 15.04 -0.04
C ASP A 290 -19.98 14.01 -0.09
N LYS A 291 -18.98 14.23 -0.96
CA LYS A 291 -17.74 13.44 -1.00
C LYS A 291 -17.09 13.37 0.37
N TYR A 292 -16.82 14.51 1.01
CA TYR A 292 -16.09 14.53 2.29
C TYR A 292 -16.95 14.13 3.49
N MET A 293 -18.26 14.27 3.41
CA MET A 293 -19.17 13.69 4.40
C MET A 293 -19.06 12.17 4.47
N ILE A 294 -18.88 11.48 3.34
CA ILE A 294 -18.63 10.03 3.32
C ILE A 294 -17.35 9.67 4.09
N TYR A 295 -16.28 10.48 3.97
CA TYR A 295 -15.06 10.24 4.78
C TYR A 295 -15.31 10.47 6.28
N VAL A 296 -16.11 11.49 6.64
CA VAL A 296 -16.49 11.75 8.04
C VAL A 296 -17.28 10.57 8.63
N THR A 297 -18.22 10.01 7.87
CA THR A 297 -19.05 8.90 8.32
C THR A 297 -18.27 7.59 8.38
N ASP A 298 -17.56 7.26 7.30
CA ASP A 298 -17.05 5.91 7.06
C ASP A 298 -15.61 5.71 7.55
N CYS A 299 -14.76 6.73 7.41
CA CYS A 299 -13.36 6.64 7.84
C CYS A 299 -13.12 7.18 9.26
N PHE A 300 -13.89 8.19 9.66
CA PHE A 300 -13.71 8.91 10.93
C PHE A 300 -14.81 8.62 11.96
N GLN A 301 -15.59 7.55 11.74
CA GLN A 301 -16.60 7.04 12.70
C GLN A 301 -17.59 8.11 13.20
N ASN A 302 -17.99 9.07 12.35
CA ASN A 302 -18.85 10.20 12.72
C ASN A 302 -18.30 11.05 13.88
N HIS A 303 -16.97 11.13 14.04
CA HIS A 303 -16.37 11.87 15.14
C HIS A 303 -16.59 13.39 14.98
N THR A 304 -17.00 14.05 16.06
CA THR A 304 -17.47 15.45 16.05
C THR A 304 -16.42 16.46 15.57
N LEU A 305 -15.13 16.21 15.85
CA LEU A 305 -14.03 17.04 15.34
C LEU A 305 -14.00 17.11 13.81
N PHE A 306 -14.34 16.04 13.11
CA PHE A 306 -14.31 15.99 11.65
C PHE A 306 -15.55 16.64 11.04
N HIS A 307 -16.71 16.55 11.69
CA HIS A 307 -17.88 17.37 11.34
C HIS A 307 -17.61 18.87 11.48
N LYS A 308 -16.94 19.26 12.57
CA LYS A 308 -16.53 20.65 12.79
C LYS A 308 -15.51 21.09 11.74
N ALA A 309 -14.47 20.30 11.51
CA ALA A 309 -13.48 20.58 10.48
C ALA A 309 -14.12 20.74 9.09
N LEU A 310 -15.05 19.86 8.72
CA LEU A 310 -15.78 19.98 7.46
C LEU A 310 -16.57 21.29 7.41
N THR A 311 -17.38 21.56 8.43
CA THR A 311 -18.17 22.81 8.53
C THR A 311 -17.29 24.06 8.40
N ASP A 312 -16.19 24.10 9.15
CA ASP A 312 -15.22 25.20 9.14
C ASP A 312 -14.57 25.37 7.76
N SER A 313 -14.24 24.25 7.09
CA SER A 313 -13.64 24.29 5.75
C SER A 313 -14.58 24.92 4.72
N PHE A 314 -15.86 24.58 4.73
CA PHE A 314 -16.87 25.13 3.82
C PHE A 314 -17.21 26.58 4.15
N SER A 315 -17.28 26.94 5.44
CA SER A 315 -17.47 28.34 5.85
C SER A 315 -16.35 29.25 5.32
N LYS A 316 -15.10 28.77 5.33
CA LYS A 316 -13.95 29.49 4.76
C LYS A 316 -14.04 29.61 3.24
N THR A 317 -14.32 28.51 2.55
CA THR A 317 -14.50 28.50 1.08
C THR A 317 -15.62 29.44 0.63
N LEU A 318 -16.77 29.43 1.31
CA LEU A 318 -17.89 30.34 1.01
C LEU A 318 -17.55 31.81 1.29
N SER A 319 -16.83 32.09 2.36
CA SER A 319 -16.36 33.45 2.66
C SER A 319 -15.41 33.97 1.57
N SER A 320 -14.51 33.11 1.08
CA SER A 320 -13.62 33.44 -0.04
C SER A 320 -14.40 33.74 -1.32
N LEU A 321 -15.44 32.95 -1.62
CA LEU A 321 -16.33 33.19 -2.77
C LEU A 321 -17.04 34.55 -2.70
N LEU A 322 -17.50 34.95 -1.50
CA LEU A 322 -18.17 36.23 -1.29
C LEU A 322 -17.22 37.42 -1.43
N SER A 323 -15.95 37.27 -1.03
CA SER A 323 -14.93 38.32 -1.18
C SER A 323 -14.51 38.57 -2.63
N CYS A 324 -14.72 37.62 -3.55
CA CYS A 324 -14.37 37.76 -4.96
C CYS A 324 -15.41 38.53 -5.81
N LYS A 325 -16.59 38.88 -5.26
CA LYS A 325 -17.57 39.73 -5.96
C LYS A 325 -17.18 41.21 -5.84
N PRO A 326 -17.05 41.98 -6.94
CA PRO A 326 -16.86 43.43 -6.84
C PRO A 326 -18.08 44.07 -6.15
N PRO A 327 -17.90 45.16 -5.36
CA PRO A 327 -19.02 45.85 -4.77
C PRO A 327 -19.92 46.39 -5.89
N VAL A 328 -21.19 45.97 -5.87
CA VAL A 328 -22.21 46.47 -6.79
C VAL A 328 -22.31 47.98 -6.59
N SER A 329 -21.77 48.77 -7.51
CA SER A 329 -21.98 50.20 -7.54
C SER A 329 -23.45 50.44 -7.88
N PHE A 330 -24.25 50.75 -6.86
CA PHE A 330 -25.57 51.33 -7.05
C PHE A 330 -25.38 52.69 -7.73
N VAL A 331 -25.51 52.72 -9.06
CA VAL A 331 -25.74 53.97 -9.79
C VAL A 331 -27.14 54.40 -9.42
N ALA A 332 -27.24 55.33 -8.46
CA ALA A 332 -28.48 56.03 -8.16
C ALA A 332 -28.80 56.94 -9.36
N THR A 333 -29.65 56.47 -10.27
CA THR A 333 -30.22 57.31 -11.31
C THR A 333 -31.16 58.31 -10.66
N ARG A 334 -30.82 59.61 -10.76
CA ARG A 334 -31.73 60.73 -10.49
C ARG A 334 -32.46 61.13 -11.74
#